data_AF-A0A524EJB3-F1
#
_entry.id   AF-A0A524EJB3-F1
#
_cell.length_a   1.000
_cell.length_b   1.000
_cell.length_c   1.000
_cell.angle_alpha   90.00
_cell.angle_beta   90.00
_cell.angle_gamma   90.00
#
_symmetry.space_group_name_H-M   'P 1'
#
loop_
_entity.id
_entity.type
_entity.pdbx_description
1 polymer ?
#
loop_
_entity_poly.entity_id
_entity_poly.type
_entity_poly.pdbx_seq_one_letter_code
_entity_poly.pdbx_strand_id
1 'polypeptide(L)'
;MPEENHLVGLRGNLLRLGLGARNWLLSQLMDDITLLSWEPPDGGRSVSEILEHISWTVSIVCSKIADDYGIRLEEMDEPSDQSDYESFAFPINSAYDLFKQLCTKLDDSMMAERTTLPPPARLREGTVETILRVMGGFHTVHHAGQVALTLRRAKDAIENMT
;
A
#
# COMPACT_ATOMS: atom_id res chain seq x y z
N MET A 1 -15.38 4.41 17.52
CA MET A 1 -15.01 5.83 17.69
C MET A 1 -13.77 6.07 16.83
N PRO A 2 -13.68 7.14 16.03
CA PRO A 2 -12.46 7.40 15.26
C PRO A 2 -11.35 7.75 16.25
N GLU A 3 -10.27 6.97 16.28
CA GLU A 3 -9.06 7.36 17.01
C GLU A 3 -8.54 8.67 16.41
N GLU A 4 -8.57 9.75 17.20
CA GLU A 4 -7.89 10.98 16.84
C GLU A 4 -6.38 10.69 16.75
N ASN A 5 -5.87 10.48 15.53
CA ASN A 5 -4.44 10.40 15.28
C ASN A 5 -3.83 11.79 15.55
N HIS A 6 -3.44 12.05 16.80
CA HIS A 6 -2.77 13.28 17.26
C HIS A 6 -1.33 13.43 16.74
N LEU A 7 -0.94 12.69 15.69
CA LEU A 7 0.38 12.82 15.10
C LEU A 7 0.51 14.18 14.37
N VAL A 8 1.48 14.96 14.81
CA VAL A 8 1.87 16.24 14.22
C VAL A 8 3.24 16.12 13.52
N GLY A 9 3.64 17.15 12.78
CA GLY A 9 4.94 17.17 12.10
C GLY A 9 5.08 16.13 11.00
N LEU A 10 6.30 15.61 10.82
CA LEU A 10 6.64 14.68 9.74
C LEU A 10 5.85 13.36 9.81
N ARG A 11 5.69 12.78 11.01
CA ARG A 11 4.91 11.54 11.23
C ARG A 11 3.45 11.70 10.81
N GLY A 12 2.83 12.80 11.23
CA GLY A 12 1.44 13.11 10.87
C GLY A 12 1.27 13.29 9.37
N ASN A 13 2.21 13.98 8.72
CA ASN A 13 2.19 14.18 7.27
C ASN A 13 2.38 12.87 6.50
N LEU A 14 3.31 12.03 6.95
CA LEU A 14 3.59 10.72 6.36
C LEU A 14 2.37 9.79 6.50
N LEU A 15 1.78 9.73 7.70
CA LEU A 15 0.60 8.91 7.95
C LEU A 15 -0.59 9.35 7.08
N ARG A 16 -0.87 10.66 7.02
CA ARG A 16 -1.95 11.19 6.18
C ARG A 16 -1.74 10.89 4.70
N LEU A 17 -0.51 11.05 4.20
CA LEU A 17 -0.18 10.72 2.82
C LEU A 17 -0.39 9.23 2.54
N GLY A 18 0.14 8.35 3.39
CA GLY A 18 0.04 6.91 3.18
C GLY A 18 -1.40 6.41 3.24
N LEU A 19 -2.16 6.80 4.28
CA LEU A 19 -3.57 6.43 4.40
C LEU A 19 -4.43 7.03 3.28
N GLY A 20 -4.11 8.25 2.83
CA GLY A 20 -4.74 8.87 1.67
C GLY A 20 -4.49 8.07 0.39
N ALA A 21 -3.25 7.65 0.15
CA ALA A 21 -2.89 6.81 -0.99
C ALA A 21 -3.62 5.45 -0.97
N ARG A 22 -3.67 4.79 0.19
CA ARG A 22 -4.44 3.55 0.39
C ARG A 22 -5.92 3.76 0.07
N ASN A 23 -6.54 4.79 0.64
CA ASN A 23 -7.96 5.05 0.41
C ASN A 23 -8.25 5.34 -1.05
N TRP A 24 -7.36 6.06 -1.74
CA TRP A 24 -7.51 6.32 -3.16
C TRP A 24 -7.33 5.07 -4.03
N LEU A 25 -6.42 4.16 -3.66
CA LEU A 25 -6.30 2.85 -4.30
C LEU A 25 -7.59 2.04 -4.15
N LEU A 26 -8.09 1.89 -2.91
CA LEU A 26 -9.29 1.09 -2.64
C LEU A 26 -10.55 1.68 -3.28
N SER A 27 -10.63 3.01 -3.42
CA SER A 27 -11.76 3.64 -4.11
C SER A 27 -11.82 3.28 -5.60
N GLN A 28 -10.74 2.76 -6.20
CA GLN A 28 -10.78 2.29 -7.59
C GLN A 28 -11.50 0.94 -7.73
N LEU A 29 -11.71 0.20 -6.63
CA LEU A 29 -12.18 -1.20 -6.67
C LEU A 29 -13.70 -1.35 -6.47
N MET A 30 -14.40 -0.32 -6.01
CA MET A 30 -15.72 -0.44 -5.39
C MET A 30 -16.80 -1.05 -6.28
N ASP A 31 -16.70 -0.92 -7.61
CA ASP A 31 -17.73 -1.40 -8.54
C ASP A 31 -17.27 -2.55 -9.46
N ASP A 32 -16.00 -2.98 -9.37
CA ASP A 32 -15.34 -3.74 -10.44
C ASP A 32 -14.60 -5.01 -9.99
N ILE A 33 -15.04 -5.60 -8.87
CA ILE A 33 -14.38 -6.75 -8.23
C ILE A 33 -14.28 -7.97 -9.18
N THR A 34 -15.24 -8.14 -10.08
CA THR A 34 -15.23 -9.25 -11.05
C THR A 34 -14.14 -9.11 -12.12
N LEU A 35 -13.54 -7.93 -12.26
CA LEU A 35 -12.53 -7.63 -13.28
C LEU A 35 -11.10 -7.72 -12.73
N LEU A 36 -10.91 -8.05 -11.46
CA LEU A 36 -9.60 -7.96 -10.81
C LEU A 36 -8.56 -8.93 -11.41
N SER A 37 -9.02 -10.09 -11.86
CA SER A 37 -8.20 -11.11 -12.52
C SER A 37 -8.06 -10.92 -14.03
N TRP A 38 -8.68 -9.89 -14.62
CA TRP A 38 -8.54 -9.61 -16.04
C TRP A 38 -7.10 -9.18 -16.37
N GLU A 39 -6.51 -9.81 -17.39
CA GLU A 39 -5.16 -9.52 -17.86
C GLU A 39 -5.18 -8.75 -19.19
N PRO A 40 -4.37 -7.69 -19.34
CA PRO A 40 -4.23 -6.98 -20.61
C PRO A 40 -3.68 -7.89 -21.73
N PRO A 41 -4.31 -7.92 -22.92
CA PRO A 41 -3.90 -8.81 -24.02
C PRO A 41 -2.54 -8.46 -24.65
N ASP A 42 -2.07 -7.22 -24.47
CA ASP A 42 -0.75 -6.72 -24.86
C ASP A 42 0.36 -7.10 -23.87
N GLY A 43 0.03 -7.84 -22.82
CA GLY A 43 0.91 -8.14 -21.71
C GLY A 43 0.86 -7.05 -20.64
N GLY A 44 0.87 -7.47 -19.39
CA GLY A 44 0.74 -6.58 -18.24
C GLY A 44 0.33 -7.36 -17.00
N ARG A 45 0.23 -6.67 -15.88
CA ARG A 45 -0.28 -7.25 -14.64
C ARG A 45 -1.79 -7.03 -14.54
N SER A 46 -2.49 -8.05 -14.06
CA SER A 46 -3.87 -7.94 -13.56
C SER A 46 -3.93 -6.97 -12.36
N VAL A 47 -5.14 -6.53 -12.01
CA VAL A 47 -5.32 -5.67 -10.83
C VAL A 47 -4.95 -6.44 -9.57
N SER A 48 -5.30 -7.72 -9.47
CA SER A 48 -4.93 -8.58 -8.34
C SER A 48 -3.41 -8.64 -8.11
N GLU A 49 -2.62 -8.83 -9.17
CA GLU A 49 -1.16 -8.82 -9.07
C GLU A 49 -0.59 -7.44 -8.69
N ILE A 50 -1.24 -6.36 -9.12
CA ILE A 50 -0.85 -5.00 -8.71
C ILE A 50 -1.13 -4.80 -7.21
N LEU A 51 -2.29 -5.22 -6.73
CA LEU A 51 -2.65 -5.11 -5.31
C LEU A 51 -1.72 -5.95 -4.42
N GLU A 52 -1.42 -7.19 -4.83
CA GLU A 52 -0.45 -8.04 -4.14
C GLU A 52 0.93 -7.38 -4.11
N HIS A 53 1.39 -6.82 -5.22
CA HIS A 53 2.68 -6.11 -5.28
C HIS A 53 2.74 -4.95 -4.28
N ILE A 54 1.65 -4.17 -4.15
CA ILE A 54 1.59 -3.04 -3.21
C ILE A 54 1.63 -3.55 -1.77
N SER A 55 0.78 -4.52 -1.40
CA SER A 55 0.71 -5.02 -0.02
C SER A 55 2.05 -5.58 0.44
N TRP A 56 2.69 -6.41 -0.40
CA TRP A 56 4.02 -6.96 -0.13
C TRP A 56 5.09 -5.87 0.02
N THR A 57 5.10 -4.90 -0.90
CA THR A 57 6.11 -3.82 -0.87
C THR A 57 6.00 -3.00 0.41
N VAL A 58 4.79 -2.59 0.78
CA VAL A 58 4.57 -1.79 1.99
C VAL A 58 4.92 -2.61 3.25
N SER A 59 4.45 -3.86 3.34
CA SER A 59 4.76 -4.74 4.48
C SER A 59 6.25 -4.98 4.65
N ILE A 60 6.97 -5.33 3.58
CA ILE A 60 8.43 -5.60 3.66
C ILE A 60 9.20 -4.36 4.10
N VAL A 61 8.85 -3.18 3.55
CA VAL A 61 9.52 -1.93 3.92
C VAL A 61 9.26 -1.60 5.39
N CYS A 62 8.02 -1.76 5.86
CA CYS A 62 7.67 -1.53 7.26
C CYS A 62 8.41 -2.49 8.18
N SER A 63 8.40 -3.79 7.87
CA SER A 63 9.09 -4.82 8.66
C SER A 63 10.60 -4.60 8.70
N LYS A 64 11.22 -4.22 7.58
CA LYS A 64 12.66 -3.95 7.53
C LYS A 64 13.05 -2.76 8.41
N ILE A 65 12.31 -1.66 8.31
CA ILE A 65 12.58 -0.47 9.14
C ILE A 65 12.29 -0.79 10.60
N ALA A 66 11.21 -1.52 10.90
CA ALA A 66 10.91 -1.92 12.26
C ALA A 66 12.03 -2.79 12.88
N ASP A 67 12.57 -3.73 12.11
CA ASP A 67 13.71 -4.57 12.51
C ASP A 67 14.97 -3.73 12.81
N ASP A 68 15.29 -2.74 11.96
CA ASP A 68 16.43 -1.83 12.16
C ASP A 68 16.37 -1.09 13.50
N TYR A 69 15.16 -0.81 14.00
CA TYR A 69 14.92 -0.07 15.25
C TYR A 69 14.44 -0.95 16.41
N GLY A 70 14.36 -2.27 16.24
CA GLY A 70 13.82 -3.18 17.26
C GLY A 70 12.35 -2.91 17.63
N ILE A 71 11.58 -2.34 16.70
CA ILE A 71 10.16 -2.05 16.86
C ILE A 71 9.36 -3.31 16.54
N ARG A 72 8.52 -3.75 17.49
CA ARG A 72 7.56 -4.83 17.23
C ARG A 72 6.34 -4.29 16.50
N LEU A 73 6.00 -4.89 15.35
CA LEU A 73 4.74 -4.69 14.65
C LEU A 73 3.84 -5.91 14.86
N GLU A 74 2.52 -5.71 14.83
CA GLU A 74 1.52 -6.76 15.01
C GLU A 74 0.71 -6.91 13.71
N GLU A 75 0.56 -8.16 13.24
CA GLU A 75 -0.26 -8.44 12.07
C GLU A 75 -1.75 -8.39 12.43
N MET A 76 -2.58 -7.93 11.49
CA MET A 76 -4.03 -7.99 11.66
C MET A 76 -4.51 -9.44 11.55
N ASP A 77 -5.41 -9.84 12.45
CA ASP A 77 -6.11 -11.12 12.33
C ASP A 77 -6.95 -11.15 11.06
N GLU A 78 -6.83 -12.23 10.30
CA GLU A 78 -7.65 -12.46 9.12
C GLU A 78 -9.11 -12.74 9.52
N PRO A 79 -10.10 -11.96 9.02
CA PRO A 79 -11.50 -12.24 9.31
C PRO A 79 -11.88 -13.62 8.78
N SER A 80 -12.60 -14.39 9.60
CA SER A 80 -13.02 -15.77 9.27
C SER A 80 -14.11 -15.85 8.19
N ASP A 81 -14.80 -14.75 7.92
CA ASP A 81 -15.89 -14.66 6.95
C ASP A 81 -15.71 -13.34 6.20
N GLN A 82 -15.25 -13.41 4.95
CA GLN A 82 -14.92 -12.25 4.13
C GLN A 82 -15.78 -12.26 2.88
N SER A 83 -16.41 -11.12 2.59
CA SER A 83 -16.94 -10.85 1.26
C SER A 83 -15.81 -10.82 0.21
N ASP A 84 -16.16 -10.96 -1.07
CA ASP A 84 -15.18 -10.87 -2.16
C ASP A 84 -14.38 -9.56 -2.09
N TYR A 85 -15.04 -8.43 -1.78
CA TYR A 85 -14.35 -7.13 -1.58
C TYR A 85 -13.34 -7.18 -0.43
N GLU A 86 -13.74 -7.74 0.71
CA GLU A 86 -12.88 -7.83 1.89
C GLU A 86 -11.67 -8.71 1.63
N SER A 87 -11.81 -9.75 0.81
CA SER A 87 -10.69 -10.64 0.44
C SER A 87 -9.54 -9.93 -0.28
N PHE A 88 -9.84 -8.93 -1.12
CA PHE A 88 -8.80 -8.14 -1.81
C PHE A 88 -8.37 -6.91 -1.02
N ALA A 89 -9.28 -6.30 -0.25
CA ALA A 89 -8.97 -5.14 0.56
C ALA A 89 -8.14 -5.51 1.81
N PHE A 90 -8.32 -6.72 2.35
CA PHE A 90 -7.67 -7.15 3.59
C PHE A 90 -6.13 -7.11 3.51
N PRO A 91 -5.45 -7.68 2.49
CA PRO A 91 -3.98 -7.59 2.40
C PRO A 91 -3.45 -6.16 2.37
N ILE A 92 -4.13 -5.27 1.65
CA ILE A 92 -3.78 -3.83 1.59
C ILE A 92 -4.00 -3.18 2.96
N ASN A 93 -5.14 -3.43 3.60
CA ASN A 93 -5.45 -2.88 4.92
C ASN A 93 -4.45 -3.35 5.98
N SER A 94 -4.12 -4.65 5.99
CA SER A 94 -3.13 -5.24 6.88
C SER A 94 -1.74 -4.60 6.70
N ALA A 95 -1.28 -4.46 5.45
CA ALA A 95 -0.01 -3.78 5.16
C ALA A 95 0.00 -2.31 5.64
N TYR A 96 -1.10 -1.60 5.46
CA TYR A 96 -1.21 -0.21 5.91
C TYR A 96 -1.47 -0.04 7.41
N ASP A 97 -1.93 -1.09 8.09
CA ASP A 97 -1.95 -1.12 9.55
C ASP A 97 -0.53 -1.23 10.11
N LEU A 98 0.32 -2.08 9.54
CA LEU A 98 1.76 -2.11 9.84
C LEU A 98 2.40 -0.73 9.61
N PHE A 99 2.08 -0.07 8.50
CA PHE A 99 2.55 1.28 8.21
C PHE A 99 2.07 2.31 9.26
N LYS A 100 0.80 2.25 9.68
CA LYS A 100 0.24 3.10 10.73
C LYS A 100 1.00 2.87 12.04
N GLN A 101 1.14 1.62 12.47
CA GLN A 101 1.86 1.24 13.69
C GLN A 101 3.32 1.71 13.66
N LEU A 102 4.00 1.59 12.52
CA LEU A 102 5.37 2.05 12.39
C LEU A 102 5.45 3.58 12.50
N CYS A 103 4.59 4.32 11.79
CA CYS A 103 4.55 5.77 11.85
C CYS A 103 4.26 6.32 13.25
N THR A 104 3.48 5.61 14.08
CA THR A 104 3.19 6.02 15.46
C THR A 104 4.35 5.71 16.42
N LYS A 105 5.15 4.67 16.14
CA LYS A 105 6.26 4.22 16.99
C LYS A 105 7.60 4.89 16.66
N LEU A 106 7.79 5.36 15.43
CA LEU A 106 8.99 6.14 15.07
C LEU A 106 8.98 7.52 15.77
N ASP A 107 10.16 8.04 16.08
CA ASP A 107 10.36 9.43 16.47
C ASP A 107 11.05 10.25 15.37
N ASP A 108 11.19 11.56 15.59
CA ASP A 108 11.76 12.47 14.60
C ASP A 108 13.25 12.21 14.31
N SER A 109 13.98 11.65 15.27
CA SER A 109 15.40 11.30 15.10
C SER A 109 15.56 10.08 14.21
N MET A 110 14.78 9.02 14.47
CA MET A 110 14.74 7.80 13.66
C MET A 110 14.32 8.11 12.22
N MET A 111 13.35 9.01 12.03
CA MET A 111 12.90 9.41 10.70
C MET A 111 13.98 10.11 9.86
N ALA A 112 14.90 10.83 10.50
CA ALA A 112 15.99 11.54 9.84
C ALA A 112 17.19 10.63 9.50
N GLU A 113 17.28 9.46 10.13
CA GLU A 113 18.34 8.49 9.86
C GLU A 113 18.21 7.86 8.49
N ARG A 114 19.35 7.46 7.92
CA ARG A 114 19.43 6.80 6.62
C ARG A 114 19.26 5.30 6.78
N THR A 115 18.38 4.72 5.96
CA THR A 115 18.25 3.27 5.83
C THR A 115 18.55 2.85 4.39
N THR A 116 18.97 1.59 4.24
CA THR A 116 19.30 0.98 2.96
C THR A 116 18.28 -0.12 2.67
N LEU A 117 17.65 -0.04 1.50
CA LEU A 117 16.75 -1.10 1.04
C LEU A 117 17.56 -2.24 0.40
N PRO A 118 17.16 -3.51 0.62
CA PRO A 118 17.89 -4.64 0.06
C PRO A 118 17.88 -4.63 -1.48
N PRO A 119 18.94 -5.11 -2.15
CA PRO A 119 18.95 -5.25 -3.60
C PRO A 119 17.85 -6.24 -4.05
N PRO A 120 17.24 -6.06 -5.25
CA PRO A 120 17.58 -5.09 -6.30
C PRO A 120 16.76 -3.78 -6.26
N ALA A 121 16.65 -3.11 -5.11
CA ALA A 121 15.98 -1.81 -5.04
C ALA A 121 16.69 -0.73 -5.90
N ARG A 122 15.91 0.00 -6.71
CA ARG A 122 16.40 1.19 -7.46
C ARG A 122 16.61 2.38 -6.54
N LEU A 123 15.73 2.56 -5.56
CA LEU A 123 15.95 3.45 -4.43
C LEU A 123 16.79 2.68 -3.41
N ARG A 124 18.12 2.78 -3.51
CA ARG A 124 19.03 2.00 -2.66
C ARG A 124 19.12 2.54 -1.23
N GLU A 125 19.02 3.84 -1.07
CA GLU A 125 19.28 4.52 0.20
C GLU A 125 18.46 5.81 0.29
N GLY A 126 18.03 6.16 1.48
CA GLY A 126 17.32 7.39 1.78
C GLY A 126 17.08 7.52 3.28
N THR A 127 16.56 8.67 3.73
CA THR A 127 16.07 8.76 5.11
C THR A 127 14.88 7.83 5.29
N VAL A 128 14.67 7.31 6.51
CA VAL A 128 13.50 6.49 6.85
C VAL A 128 12.22 7.20 6.41
N GLU A 129 12.12 8.50 6.67
CA GLU A 129 11.00 9.34 6.23
C GLU A 129 10.80 9.28 4.71
N THR A 130 11.86 9.45 3.93
CA THR A 130 11.77 9.48 2.46
C THR A 130 11.43 8.11 1.90
N ILE A 131 12.01 7.04 2.45
CA ILE A 131 11.68 5.67 2.07
C ILE A 131 10.19 5.39 2.32
N LEU A 132 9.68 5.70 3.51
CA LEU A 132 8.28 5.51 3.84
C LEU A 132 7.36 6.39 3.00
N ARG A 133 7.75 7.64 2.71
CA ARG A 133 6.97 8.56 1.85
C ARG A 133 6.85 8.02 0.43
N VAL A 134 7.94 7.51 -0.12
CA VAL A 134 7.95 6.94 -1.47
C VAL A 134 7.13 5.65 -1.49
N MET A 135 7.38 4.71 -0.58
CA MET A 135 6.79 3.37 -0.63
C MET A 135 5.33 3.35 -0.16
N GLY A 136 5.03 3.98 0.98
CA GLY A 136 3.66 4.04 1.51
C GLY A 136 2.77 5.08 0.82
N GLY A 137 3.35 6.05 0.13
CA GLY A 137 2.63 7.15 -0.53
C GLY A 137 2.70 7.08 -2.05
N PHE A 138 3.80 7.58 -2.63
CA PHE A 138 3.90 7.80 -4.07
C PHE A 138 3.83 6.52 -4.91
N HIS A 139 4.43 5.43 -4.43
CA HIS A 139 4.39 4.12 -5.07
C HIS A 139 2.96 3.59 -5.16
N THR A 140 2.20 3.66 -4.07
CA THR A 140 0.78 3.28 -4.05
C THR A 140 -0.07 4.18 -4.93
N VAL A 141 0.15 5.50 -4.92
CA VAL A 141 -0.53 6.45 -5.83
C VAL A 141 -0.25 6.07 -7.30
N HIS A 142 1.00 5.79 -7.64
CA HIS A 142 1.36 5.36 -8.99
C HIS A 142 0.59 4.10 -9.41
N HIS A 143 0.54 3.08 -8.56
CA HIS A 143 -0.18 1.85 -8.87
C HIS A 143 -1.70 2.00 -8.82
N ALA A 144 -2.25 2.89 -8.00
CA ALA A 144 -3.69 3.21 -8.04
C ALA A 144 -4.10 3.75 -9.43
N GLY A 145 -3.26 4.56 -10.06
CA GLY A 145 -3.45 4.98 -11.45
C GLY A 145 -3.40 3.80 -12.44
N GLN A 146 -2.49 2.84 -12.23
CA GLN A 146 -2.45 1.63 -13.05
C GLN A 146 -3.68 0.76 -12.87
N VAL A 147 -4.16 0.57 -11.63
CA VAL A 147 -5.41 -0.14 -11.33
C VAL A 147 -6.59 0.50 -12.06
N ALA A 148 -6.74 1.81 -11.96
CA ALA A 148 -7.82 2.52 -12.65
C ALA A 148 -7.79 2.31 -14.17
N LEU A 149 -6.60 2.38 -14.78
CA LEU A 149 -6.43 2.15 -16.22
C LEU A 149 -6.71 0.68 -16.60
N THR A 150 -6.23 -0.29 -15.83
CA THR A 150 -6.47 -1.72 -16.10
C THR A 150 -7.95 -2.06 -16.00
N LEU A 151 -8.64 -1.58 -14.95
CA LEU A 151 -10.09 -1.76 -14.81
C LEU A 151 -10.85 -1.11 -15.97
N ARG A 152 -10.45 0.09 -16.39
CA ARG A 152 -11.06 0.75 -17.55
C ARG A 152 -10.91 -0.09 -18.81
N ARG A 153 -9.71 -0.60 -19.08
CA ARG A 153 -9.45 -1.45 -20.25
C ARG A 153 -10.23 -2.77 -20.20
N ALA A 154 -10.39 -3.36 -19.02
CA ALA A 154 -11.19 -4.57 -18.83
C ALA A 154 -12.67 -4.32 -19.20
N LYS A 155 -13.24 -3.20 -18.74
CA LYS A 155 -14.60 -2.79 -19.12
C LYS A 155 -14.76 -2.58 -20.62
N ASP A 156 -13.87 -1.79 -21.21
CA ASP A 156 -13.91 -1.50 -22.65
C ASP A 156 -13.77 -2.81 -23.46
N ALA A 157 -12.98 -3.79 -23.01
CA ALA A 157 -12.84 -5.08 -23.67
C ALA A 157 -14.14 -5.92 -23.62
N ILE A 158 -14.84 -5.93 -22.48
CA ILE A 158 -16.12 -6.63 -22.33
C ILE A 158 -17.21 -6.00 -23.21
N GLU A 159 -17.30 -4.66 -23.21
CA GLU A 159 -18.29 -3.94 -24.03
C GLU A 159 -18.08 -4.20 -25.53
N ASN A 160 -16.84 -4.34 -26.00
CA ASN A 160 -16.55 -4.63 -27.40
C ASN A 160 -16.79 -6.11 -27.80
N MET A 161 -17.08 -6.99 -26.83
CA MET A 161 -17.43 -8.40 -27.07
C MET A 161 -18.95 -8.65 -27.07
N THR A 162 -19.75 -7.68 -26.63
CA THR A 162 -21.22 -7.70 -26.60
C THR A 162 -21.83 -6.96 -27.78
#